data_AF-A0A3M8P6S6-F1
#
_entry.id   AF-A0A3M8P6S6-F1
#
_cell.length_a   1.000
_cell.length_b   1.000
_cell.length_c   1.000
_cell.angle_alpha   90.00
_cell.angle_beta   90.00
_cell.angle_gamma   90.00
#
_symmetry.space_group_name_H-M   'P 1'
#
loop_
_entity.id
_entity.type
_entity.pdbx_description
1 polymer ?
#
loop_
_entity_poly.entity_id
_entity_poly.type
_entity_poly.pdbx_seq_one_letter_code
_entity_poly.pdbx_strand_id
1 'polypeptide(L)'
;MKKKKYAQWNITIASTGGLAGVIIGTLIFSGVDWSAILGALSGFLLIFIGNLIYVKSKKDKTPEVDERTINNMRKYYAIIANVFLGVLFLALAAITYMGHDQVSISYLWIFVIAYMLISGVGALIVSRR
;
A
#
# COMPACT_ATOMS: atom_id res chain seq x y z
N MET A 1 4.34 21.44 23.53
CA MET A 1 4.58 19.97 23.54
C MET A 1 3.41 19.10 23.07
N LYS A 2 2.13 19.40 23.35
CA LYS A 2 0.99 18.55 22.93
C LYS A 2 0.74 18.47 21.40
N LYS A 3 1.01 19.55 20.63
CA LYS A 3 0.81 19.58 19.17
C LYS A 3 1.61 18.53 18.39
N LYS A 4 2.82 18.16 18.85
CA LYS A 4 3.66 17.13 18.19
C LYS A 4 3.10 15.70 18.31
N LYS A 5 2.33 15.39 19.37
CA LYS A 5 1.72 14.06 19.54
C LYS A 5 0.56 13.81 18.56
N TYR A 6 -0.26 14.83 18.30
CA TYR A 6 -1.38 14.71 17.35
C TYR A 6 -0.91 14.63 15.90
N ALA A 7 0.22 15.27 15.56
CA ALA A 7 0.80 15.19 14.22
C ALA A 7 1.15 13.75 13.79
N GLN A 8 1.53 12.89 14.74
CA GLN A 8 1.85 11.48 14.45
C GLN A 8 0.59 10.63 14.18
N TRP A 9 -0.58 11.08 14.66
CA TRP A 9 -1.87 10.42 14.43
C TRP A 9 -2.63 10.99 13.22
N ASN A 10 -2.04 11.93 12.49
CA ASN A 10 -2.72 12.68 11.44
C ASN A 10 -3.30 11.78 10.34
N ILE A 11 -2.58 10.70 9.98
CA ILE A 11 -3.02 9.73 8.98
C ILE A 11 -4.26 8.96 9.48
N THR A 12 -4.27 8.55 10.75
CA THR A 12 -5.44 7.89 11.36
C THR A 12 -6.63 8.82 11.50
N ILE A 13 -6.38 10.09 11.82
CA ILE A 13 -7.43 11.11 11.90
C ILE A 13 -8.05 11.32 10.51
N ALA A 14 -7.21 11.45 9.48
CA ALA A 14 -7.67 11.55 8.09
C ALA A 14 -8.45 10.30 7.65
N SER A 15 -8.00 9.09 7.99
CA SER A 15 -8.71 7.86 7.65
C SER A 15 -10.03 7.71 8.40
N THR A 16 -10.14 8.23 9.63
CA THR A 16 -11.40 8.29 10.37
C THR A 16 -12.41 9.21 9.65
N GLY A 17 -11.95 10.37 9.16
CA GLY A 17 -12.77 11.26 8.34
C GLY A 17 -13.23 10.61 7.04
N GLY A 18 -12.35 9.84 6.38
CA GLY A 18 -12.71 9.06 5.20
C GLY A 18 -13.79 8.01 5.47
N LEU A 19 -13.69 7.29 6.59
CA LEU A 19 -14.69 6.31 7.03
C LEU A 19 -16.05 6.97 7.28
N ALA A 20 -16.06 8.09 8.00
CA ALA A 20 -17.27 8.88 8.25
C ALA A 20 -17.88 9.40 6.94
N GLY A 21 -17.04 9.84 5.98
CA GLY A 21 -17.48 10.26 4.66
C GLY A 21 -18.17 9.15 3.87
N VAL A 22 -17.65 7.92 3.91
CA VAL A 22 -18.29 6.76 3.26
C VAL A 22 -19.62 6.41 3.93
N ILE A 23 -19.69 6.41 5.27
CA ILE A 23 -20.93 6.14 5.99
C ILE A 23 -22.00 7.18 5.65
N ILE A 24 -21.64 8.47 5.68
CA ILE A 24 -22.58 9.56 5.33
C ILE A 24 -22.97 9.49 3.85
N GLY A 25 -22.02 9.25 2.95
CA GLY A 25 -22.27 9.18 1.52
C GLY A 25 -23.22 8.04 1.13
N THR A 26 -22.99 6.84 1.68
CA THR A 26 -23.86 5.69 1.43
C THR A 26 -25.28 5.94 1.94
N LEU A 27 -25.43 6.52 3.13
CA LEU A 27 -26.73 6.87 3.72
C LEU A 27 -27.54 7.88 2.88
N ILE A 28 -26.87 8.84 2.23
CA ILE A 28 -27.54 9.91 1.48
C ILE A 28 -27.90 9.47 0.05
N PHE A 29 -27.01 8.76 -0.65
CA PHE A 29 -27.13 8.54 -2.10
C PHE A 29 -27.67 7.17 -2.51
N SER A 30 -27.39 6.11 -1.76
CA SER A 30 -27.62 4.73 -2.21
C SER A 30 -28.41 3.86 -1.22
N GLY A 31 -28.67 4.35 -0.01
CA GLY A 31 -29.09 3.52 1.13
C GLY A 31 -27.90 2.80 1.79
N VAL A 32 -28.17 2.04 2.86
CA VAL A 32 -27.12 1.36 3.66
C VAL A 32 -26.47 0.26 2.84
N ASP A 33 -25.41 0.61 2.10
CA ASP A 33 -24.56 -0.34 1.39
C ASP A 33 -23.51 -0.92 2.34
N TRP A 34 -23.81 -2.12 2.85
CA TRP A 34 -22.93 -2.87 3.73
C TRP A 34 -21.59 -3.22 3.08
N SER A 35 -21.52 -3.38 1.76
CA SER A 35 -20.27 -3.68 1.04
C SER A 35 -19.31 -2.50 1.11
N ALA A 36 -19.82 -1.30 0.82
CA ALA A 36 -19.04 -0.06 0.88
C ALA A 36 -18.56 0.24 2.32
N ILE A 37 -19.42 0.04 3.32
CA ILE A 37 -19.06 0.24 4.73
C ILE A 37 -17.99 -0.76 5.18
N LEU A 38 -18.12 -2.04 4.84
CA LEU A 38 -17.13 -3.06 5.17
C LEU A 38 -15.80 -2.80 4.48
N GLY A 39 -15.82 -2.38 3.21
CA GLY A 39 -14.64 -1.96 2.47
C GLY A 39 -13.91 -0.81 3.17
N ALA A 40 -14.62 0.26 3.51
CA ALA A 40 -14.05 1.42 4.21
C ALA A 40 -13.51 1.07 5.60
N LEU A 41 -14.21 0.19 6.34
CA LEU A 41 -13.79 -0.25 7.67
C LEU A 41 -12.52 -1.09 7.60
N SER A 42 -12.40 -1.97 6.60
CA SER A 42 -11.18 -2.76 6.38
C SER A 42 -9.97 -1.88 6.03
N GLY A 43 -10.14 -0.88 5.16
CA GLY A 43 -9.10 0.08 4.82
C GLY A 43 -8.67 0.93 6.02
N PHE A 44 -9.63 1.37 6.83
CA PHE A 44 -9.34 2.08 8.08
C PHE A 44 -8.53 1.24 9.06
N LEU A 45 -8.89 -0.03 9.26
CA LEU A 45 -8.17 -0.92 10.17
C LEU A 45 -6.71 -1.10 9.75
N LEU A 46 -6.45 -1.28 8.45
CA LEU A 46 -5.09 -1.39 7.93
C LEU A 46 -4.26 -0.13 8.21
N ILE A 47 -4.83 1.04 7.94
CA ILE A 47 -4.17 2.33 8.18
C ILE A 47 -3.96 2.56 9.68
N PHE A 48 -4.94 2.21 10.52
CA PHE A 48 -4.87 2.33 11.97
C PHE A 48 -3.75 1.46 12.54
N ILE A 49 -3.70 0.17 12.16
CA ILE A 49 -2.67 -0.76 12.61
C ILE A 49 -1.29 -0.29 12.15
N GLY A 50 -1.16 0.11 10.88
CA GLY A 50 0.09 0.65 10.34
C GLY A 50 0.59 1.87 11.11
N ASN A 51 -0.30 2.83 11.37
CA ASN A 51 0.07 4.03 12.12
C ASN A 51 0.37 3.71 13.60
N LEU A 52 -0.34 2.76 14.21
CA LEU A 52 -0.08 2.32 15.57
C LEU A 52 1.31 1.69 15.72
N ILE A 53 1.71 0.86 14.77
CA ILE A 53 3.07 0.29 14.72
C ILE A 53 4.10 1.41 14.55
N TYR A 54 3.85 2.34 13.64
CA TYR A 54 4.73 3.48 13.37
C TYR A 54 4.95 4.36 14.62
N VAL A 55 3.87 4.76 15.30
CA VAL A 55 3.94 5.56 16.54
C VAL A 55 4.66 4.81 17.66
N LYS A 56 4.44 3.50 17.81
CA LYS A 56 5.12 2.67 18.83
C LYS A 56 6.59 2.41 18.51
N SER A 57 6.97 2.36 17.23
CA SER A 57 8.34 2.09 16.79
C SER A 57 9.28 3.29 16.96
N LYS A 58 8.75 4.50 17.09
CA LYS A 58 9.52 5.72 17.35
C LYS A 58 10.03 5.78 18.80
N LYS A 59 11.28 5.36 19.02
CA LYS A 59 11.98 5.53 20.31
C LYS A 59 12.62 6.91 20.49
N ASP A 60 12.87 7.68 19.42
CA ASP A 60 13.66 8.92 19.50
C ASP A 60 13.11 10.10 18.67
N LYS A 61 13.52 11.33 19.02
CA LYS A 61 13.05 12.61 18.42
C LYS A 61 13.89 13.08 17.22
N THR A 62 14.74 12.22 16.66
CA THR A 62 15.56 12.55 15.50
C THR A 62 14.74 12.72 14.22
N PRO A 63 15.22 13.54 13.25
CA PRO A 63 14.63 13.62 11.92
C PRO A 63 14.58 12.22 11.30
N GLU A 64 13.44 11.93 10.69
CA GLU A 64 12.94 10.57 10.57
C GLU A 64 13.42 9.83 9.32
N VAL A 65 13.80 10.58 8.29
CA VAL A 65 14.30 10.00 7.06
C VAL A 65 15.40 10.91 6.56
N ASP A 66 16.61 10.35 6.46
CA ASP A 66 17.70 10.98 5.71
C ASP A 66 17.25 11.07 4.23
N GLU A 67 17.51 12.20 3.57
CA GLU A 67 17.23 12.37 2.14
C GLU A 67 17.84 11.22 1.31
N ARG A 68 18.96 10.65 1.77
CA ARG A 68 19.56 9.45 1.22
C ARG A 68 18.63 8.24 1.23
N THR A 69 17.94 8.01 2.33
CA THR A 69 17.00 6.88 2.47
C THR A 69 15.79 7.08 1.57
N ILE A 70 15.26 8.30 1.46
CA ILE A 70 14.16 8.61 0.54
C ILE A 70 14.59 8.34 -0.91
N ASN A 71 15.78 8.80 -1.30
CA ASN A 71 16.26 8.63 -2.67
C ASN A 71 16.54 7.15 -3.00
N ASN A 72 17.10 6.39 -2.05
CA ASN A 72 17.32 4.95 -2.19
C ASN A 72 15.99 4.20 -2.36
N MET A 73 15.00 4.51 -1.54
CA MET A 73 13.65 3.93 -1.62
C MET A 73 12.97 4.26 -2.95
N ARG A 74 13.05 5.53 -3.40
CA ARG A 74 12.48 5.96 -4.68
C ARG A 74 13.12 5.21 -5.86
N LYS A 75 14.45 5.10 -5.87
CA LYS A 75 15.18 4.34 -6.90
C LYS A 75 14.80 2.87 -6.88
N TYR A 76 14.73 2.26 -5.69
CA TYR A 76 14.34 0.86 -5.54
C TYR A 76 12.94 0.61 -6.11
N TYR A 77 11.94 1.40 -5.73
CA TYR A 77 10.57 1.23 -6.24
C TYR A 77 10.47 1.47 -7.74
N ALA A 78 11.21 2.44 -8.29
CA ALA A 78 11.24 2.67 -9.72
C ALA A 78 11.85 1.47 -10.48
N ILE A 79 12.95 0.90 -9.99
CA ILE A 79 13.60 -0.25 -10.61
C ILE A 79 12.71 -1.49 -10.50
N ILE A 80 12.23 -1.82 -9.30
CA ILE A 80 11.48 -3.06 -9.08
C ILE A 80 10.18 -3.05 -9.89
N ALA A 81 9.48 -1.93 -10.00
CA ALA A 81 8.25 -1.82 -10.79
C ALA A 81 8.51 -2.07 -12.29
N ASN A 82 9.56 -1.47 -12.84
CA ASN A 82 9.91 -1.67 -14.26
C ASN A 82 10.40 -3.09 -14.54
N VAL A 83 11.21 -3.66 -13.64
CA VAL A 83 11.63 -5.07 -13.74
C VAL A 83 10.41 -5.99 -13.70
N PHE A 84 9.47 -5.72 -12.79
CA PHE A 84 8.27 -6.54 -12.65
C PHE A 84 7.38 -6.48 -13.90
N LEU A 85 7.13 -5.29 -14.44
CA LEU A 85 6.41 -5.12 -15.70
C LEU A 85 7.15 -5.78 -16.88
N GLY A 86 8.47 -5.65 -16.94
CA GLY A 86 9.28 -6.31 -17.97
C GLY A 86 9.13 -7.83 -17.94
N VAL A 87 9.23 -8.44 -16.75
CA VAL A 87 9.02 -9.88 -16.56
C VAL A 87 7.60 -10.28 -16.94
N LEU A 88 6.58 -9.49 -16.58
CA LEU A 88 5.19 -9.74 -16.97
C LEU A 88 5.03 -9.79 -18.48
N PHE A 89 5.53 -8.78 -19.19
CA PHE A 89 5.39 -8.70 -20.64
C PHE A 89 6.16 -9.82 -21.34
N LEU A 90 7.36 -10.16 -20.86
CA LEU A 90 8.12 -11.30 -21.40
C LEU A 90 7.39 -12.62 -21.19
N ALA A 91 6.81 -12.84 -20.01
CA ALA A 91 6.04 -14.04 -19.72
C ALA A 91 4.78 -14.14 -20.59
N LEU A 92 4.02 -13.04 -20.72
CA LEU A 92 2.83 -13.00 -21.58
C LEU A 92 3.20 -13.23 -23.05
N ALA A 93 4.26 -12.60 -23.55
CA ALA A 93 4.73 -12.79 -24.92
C ALA A 93 5.12 -14.24 -25.21
N ALA A 94 5.80 -14.91 -24.26
CA ALA A 94 6.16 -16.32 -24.38
C ALA A 94 4.91 -17.22 -24.41
N ILE A 95 3.93 -16.95 -23.55
CA ILE A 95 2.66 -17.70 -23.50
C ILE A 95 1.88 -17.53 -24.81
N THR A 96 1.80 -16.30 -25.33
CA THR A 96 1.16 -16.03 -26.63
C THR A 96 1.90 -16.71 -27.78
N TYR A 97 3.24 -16.72 -27.77
CA TYR A 97 4.04 -17.44 -28.77
C TYR A 97 3.79 -18.95 -28.76
N MET A 98 3.48 -19.52 -27.59
CA MET A 98 3.09 -20.93 -27.45
C MET A 98 1.66 -21.24 -27.94
N GLY A 99 0.93 -20.24 -28.45
CA GLY A 99 -0.44 -20.39 -28.97
C GLY A 99 -1.52 -20.36 -27.88
N HIS A 100 -1.20 -19.89 -26.68
CA HIS A 100 -2.20 -19.67 -25.63
C HIS A 100 -2.77 -18.25 -25.74
N ASP A 101 -4.00 -18.15 -26.24
CA ASP A 101 -4.70 -16.87 -26.41
C ASP A 101 -5.38 -16.36 -25.13
N GLN A 102 -5.47 -17.22 -24.10
CA GLN A 102 -6.15 -16.90 -22.84
C GLN A 102 -5.31 -17.34 -21.64
N VAL A 103 -5.23 -16.46 -20.65
CA VAL A 103 -4.56 -16.72 -19.37
C VAL A 103 -5.58 -16.56 -18.26
N SER A 104 -5.62 -17.53 -17.35
CA SER A 104 -6.47 -17.44 -16.16
C SER A 104 -6.06 -16.25 -15.30
N ILE A 105 -7.06 -15.48 -14.86
CA ILE A 105 -6.89 -14.33 -13.96
C ILE A 105 -6.19 -14.74 -12.65
N SER A 106 -6.36 -15.99 -12.20
CA SER A 106 -5.67 -16.51 -11.00
C SER A 106 -4.15 -16.43 -11.10
N TYR A 107 -3.56 -16.64 -12.29
CA TYR A 107 -2.10 -16.51 -12.48
C TYR A 107 -1.63 -15.05 -12.36
N LEU A 108 -2.43 -14.10 -12.84
CA LEU A 108 -2.14 -12.67 -12.68
C LEU A 108 -2.22 -12.27 -11.19
N TRP A 109 -3.17 -12.81 -10.43
CA TRP A 109 -3.24 -12.57 -9.00
C TRP A 109 -2.00 -13.07 -8.25
N ILE A 110 -1.54 -14.29 -8.55
CA ILE A 110 -0.31 -14.82 -7.96
C ILE A 110 0.88 -13.91 -8.28
N PHE A 111 0.95 -13.43 -9.52
CA PHE A 111 1.98 -12.50 -9.94
C PHE A 111 1.93 -11.17 -9.17
N VAL A 112 0.75 -10.56 -9.04
CA VAL A 112 0.57 -9.32 -8.26
C VAL A 112 0.89 -9.52 -6.77
N ILE A 113 0.53 -10.66 -6.18
CA ILE A 113 0.88 -10.97 -4.78
C ILE A 113 2.41 -11.10 -4.63
N ALA A 114 3.07 -11.78 -5.57
CA ALA A 114 4.54 -11.88 -5.58
C ALA A 114 5.21 -10.50 -5.66
N TYR A 115 4.68 -9.58 -6.47
CA TYR A 115 5.15 -8.19 -6.51
C TYR A 115 5.08 -7.51 -5.15
N MET A 116 3.92 -7.61 -4.49
CA MET A 116 3.68 -6.94 -3.20
C MET A 116 4.63 -7.48 -2.13
N LEU A 117 4.88 -8.79 -2.11
CA LEU A 117 5.82 -9.41 -1.18
C LEU A 117 7.27 -8.99 -1.45
N ILE A 118 7.72 -9.08 -2.71
CA ILE A 118 9.11 -8.74 -3.09
C ILE A 118 9.38 -7.25 -2.84
N SER A 119 8.46 -6.38 -3.27
CA SER A 119 8.58 -4.93 -3.08
C SER A 119 8.53 -4.54 -1.60
N GLY A 120 7.66 -5.17 -0.80
CA GLY A 120 7.58 -4.93 0.64
C GLY A 120 8.84 -5.37 1.39
N VAL A 121 9.31 -6.59 1.15
CA VAL A 121 10.52 -7.11 1.81
C VAL A 121 11.77 -6.35 1.36
N GLY A 122 11.91 -6.06 0.06
CA GLY A 122 13.06 -5.32 -0.43
C GLY A 122 13.09 -3.87 0.05
N ALA A 123 11.94 -3.23 0.24
CA ALA A 123 11.83 -1.92 0.86
C ALA A 123 12.33 -1.91 2.32
N LEU A 124 12.06 -2.97 3.10
CA LEU A 124 12.59 -3.10 4.46
C LEU A 124 14.12 -3.25 4.49
N ILE A 125 14.71 -3.83 3.44
CA ILE A 125 16.16 -3.97 3.31
C ILE A 125 16.81 -2.66 2.88
N VAL A 126 16.24 -1.99 1.87
CA VAL A 126 16.78 -0.74 1.32
C VAL A 126 16.63 0.42 2.30
N SER A 127 15.55 0.46 3.08
CA SER A 127 15.35 1.49 4.12
C SER A 127 16.38 1.42 5.26
N ARG A 128 17.14 0.32 5.38
CA ARG A 128 18.23 0.16 6.37
C ARG A 128 19.61 0.51 5.80
N ARG A 129 19.71 0.91 4.53
CA ARG A 129 20.96 1.29 3.83
C ARG A 129 20.97 2.76 3.46
#